data_AF-A0A381PSB8-F1
#
_entry.id   AF-A0A381PSB8-F1
#
_cell.length_a   1.000
_cell.length_b   1.000
_cell.length_c   1.000
_cell.angle_alpha   90.00
_cell.angle_beta   90.00
_cell.angle_gamma   90.00
#
_symmetry.space_group_name_H-M   'P 1'
#
loop_
_entity.id
_entity.type
_entity.pdbx_description
1 polymer ?
#
loop_
_entity_poly.entity_id
_entity_poly.type
_entity_poly.pdbx_seq_one_letter_code
_entity_poly.pdbx_strand_id
1 'polypeptide(L)'
;MSADSVKAQKNFATKQGFQFLLLSDPAKETIRSYDAIGMKKMYGKEYEGIFRIAYLIDEQGKVEKAYEKVSPKTFAGEVLLDLG
;
A
#
# COMPACT_ATOMS: atom_id res chain seq x y z
N MET A 1 0.22 2.30 -2.96
CA MET A 1 0.50 1.80 -4.33
C MET A 1 -0.17 0.45 -4.52
N SER A 2 -0.43 0.04 -5.77
CA SER A 2 -0.83 -1.33 -6.12
C SER A 2 -0.28 -1.72 -7.49
N ALA A 3 -0.44 -3.00 -7.87
CA ALA A 3 -0.05 -3.51 -9.18
C ALA A 3 -1.04 -3.19 -10.31
N ASP A 4 -2.04 -2.35 -10.05
CA ASP A 4 -3.01 -1.91 -11.04
C ASP A 4 -2.38 -0.91 -12.02
N SER A 5 -2.82 -0.93 -13.28
CA SER A 5 -2.38 0.01 -14.30
C SER A 5 -2.67 1.47 -13.93
N VAL A 6 -1.92 2.40 -14.51
CA VAL A 6 -2.16 3.86 -14.40
C VAL A 6 -3.61 4.23 -14.72
N LYS A 7 -4.21 3.61 -15.74
CA LYS A 7 -5.61 3.85 -16.13
C LYS A 7 -6.58 3.44 -15.02
N ALA A 8 -6.35 2.27 -14.41
CA ALA A 8 -7.17 1.78 -13.31
C ALA A 8 -7.05 2.66 -12.06
N GLN A 9 -5.82 3.07 -11.70
CA GLN A 9 -5.59 4.01 -10.60
C GLN A 9 -6.29 5.35 -10.83
N LYS A 10 -6.15 5.92 -12.03
CA LYS A 10 -6.81 7.18 -12.39
C LYS A 10 -8.32 7.07 -12.26
N ASN A 11 -8.92 6.02 -12.81
CA ASN A 11 -10.36 5.80 -12.73
C ASN A 11 -10.83 5.65 -11.27
N PHE A 12 -10.06 4.94 -10.45
CA PHE A 12 -10.39 4.76 -9.03
C PHE A 12 -10.30 6.07 -8.26
N ALA A 13 -9.21 6.83 -8.42
CA ALA A 13 -9.03 8.13 -7.80
C ALA A 13 -10.15 9.11 -8.18
N THR A 14 -10.51 9.18 -9.47
CA THR A 14 -11.63 10.01 -9.95
C THR A 14 -12.96 9.56 -9.36
N LYS A 15 -13.25 8.25 -9.35
CA LYS A 15 -14.51 7.72 -8.82
C LYS A 15 -14.70 7.99 -7.33
N GLN A 16 -13.60 7.97 -6.56
CA GLN A 16 -13.64 8.22 -5.11
C GLN A 16 -13.40 9.69 -4.72
N GLY A 17 -13.06 10.55 -5.68
CA GLY A 17 -12.79 11.97 -5.42
C GLY A 17 -11.52 12.22 -4.61
N PHE A 18 -10.51 11.36 -4.72
CA PHE A 18 -9.26 11.53 -3.98
C PHE A 18 -8.47 12.75 -4.45
N GLN A 19 -7.94 13.50 -3.49
CA GLN A 19 -7.12 14.70 -3.74
C GLN A 19 -5.61 14.41 -3.76
N PHE A 20 -5.24 13.13 -3.73
CA PHE A 20 -3.85 12.66 -3.73
C PHE A 20 -3.62 11.64 -4.83
N LEU A 21 -2.36 11.46 -5.22
CA LEU A 21 -1.95 10.55 -6.27
C LEU A 21 -1.97 9.09 -5.79
N LEU A 22 -2.37 8.18 -6.67
CA LEU A 22 -2.25 6.74 -6.47
C LEU A 22 -1.17 6.19 -7.40
N LEU A 23 -0.10 5.65 -6.81
CA LEU A 23 1.01 5.07 -7.57
C LEU A 23 0.63 3.69 -8.14
N SER A 24 0.90 3.51 -9.44
CA SER A 24 0.75 2.27 -10.20
C SER A 24 2.12 1.58 -10.32
N ASP A 25 2.24 0.36 -9.83
CA ASP A 25 3.46 -0.48 -9.91
C ASP A 25 3.17 -1.87 -10.51
N PRO A 26 2.87 -1.97 -11.83
CA PRO A 26 2.45 -3.23 -12.45
C PRO A 26 3.55 -4.32 -12.40
N ALA A 27 4.81 -3.90 -12.50
CA ALA A 27 5.99 -4.75 -12.40
C ALA A 27 6.27 -5.23 -10.96
N LYS A 28 5.67 -4.57 -9.95
CA LYS A 28 5.81 -4.86 -8.52
C LYS A 28 7.23 -4.63 -8.01
N GLU A 29 8.03 -3.83 -8.71
CA GLU A 29 9.43 -3.60 -8.35
C GLU A 29 9.53 -2.85 -7.03
N THR A 30 8.72 -1.79 -6.88
CA THR A 30 8.69 -1.03 -5.63
C THR A 30 7.98 -1.82 -4.53
N ILE A 31 6.89 -2.52 -4.86
CA ILE A 31 6.21 -3.40 -3.89
C ILE A 31 7.18 -4.45 -3.33
N ARG A 32 8.07 -5.02 -4.15
CA ARG A 32 9.14 -5.93 -3.72
C ARG A 32 10.21 -5.23 -2.90
N SER A 33 10.66 -4.04 -3.31
CA SER A 33 11.71 -3.32 -2.58
C SER A 33 11.29 -2.86 -1.19
N TYR A 34 9.98 -2.80 -0.92
CA TYR A 34 9.40 -2.51 0.39
C TYR A 34 9.03 -3.78 1.17
N ASP A 35 9.35 -4.98 0.67
CA ASP A 35 8.98 -6.27 1.28
C ASP A 35 7.45 -6.45 1.47
N ALA A 36 6.65 -5.77 0.65
CA ALA A 36 5.19 -5.79 0.73
C ALA A 36 4.54 -6.91 -0.10
N ILE A 37 5.28 -7.97 -0.41
CA ILE A 37 4.81 -9.11 -1.22
C ILE A 37 5.41 -10.41 -0.72
N GLY A 38 4.63 -11.49 -0.75
CA GLY A 38 5.10 -12.81 -0.36
C GLY A 38 4.05 -13.89 -0.55
N MET A 39 4.40 -15.11 -0.15
CA MET A 39 3.54 -16.28 -0.33
C MET A 39 2.32 -16.22 0.59
N LYS A 40 1.15 -16.46 0.01
CA LYS A 40 -0.14 -16.62 0.70
C LYS A 40 -0.73 -17.96 0.34
N LYS A 41 -1.46 -18.55 1.30
CA LYS A 41 -2.20 -19.79 1.09
C LYS A 41 -3.70 -19.50 1.14
N MET A 42 -4.41 -19.84 0.09
CA MET A 42 -5.87 -19.71 0.02
C MET A 42 -6.45 -20.97 -0.60
N TYR A 43 -7.39 -21.61 0.11
CA TYR A 43 -8.00 -22.88 -0.28
C TYR A 43 -6.98 -23.96 -0.66
N GLY A 44 -5.91 -24.10 0.13
CA GLY A 44 -4.85 -25.09 -0.09
C GLY A 44 -3.87 -24.77 -1.21
N LYS A 45 -4.11 -23.70 -2.01
CA LYS A 45 -3.21 -23.24 -3.06
C LYS A 45 -2.31 -22.13 -2.56
N GLU A 46 -1.04 -22.19 -2.91
CA GLU A 46 -0.06 -21.16 -2.64
C GLU A 46 0.08 -20.22 -3.84
N TYR A 47 0.11 -18.92 -3.56
CA TYR A 47 0.27 -17.88 -4.57
C TYR A 47 1.00 -16.69 -3.95
N GLU A 48 1.74 -15.96 -4.78
CA GLU A 48 2.36 -14.72 -4.36
C GLU A 48 1.30 -13.60 -4.31
N GLY A 49 1.21 -12.91 -3.17
CA GLY A 49 0.22 -11.86 -2.96
C GLY A 49 0.80 -10.65 -2.25
N ILE A 50 0.31 -9.47 -2.65
CA ILE A 50 0.67 -8.19 -2.04
C ILE A 50 0.08 -8.11 -0.63
N PHE A 51 0.91 -7.80 0.37
CA PHE A 51 0.47 -7.52 1.73
C PHE A 51 0.01 -6.07 1.84
N ARG A 52 -1.01 -5.83 2.67
CA ARG A 52 -1.42 -4.46 2.98
C ARG A 52 -0.54 -3.95 4.11
N ILE A 53 0.45 -3.15 3.74
CA ILE A 53 1.41 -2.50 4.64
C ILE A 53 1.36 -1.01 4.32
N ALA A 54 1.54 -0.18 5.34
CA ALA A 54 1.76 1.25 5.19
C ALA A 54 3.10 1.64 5.82
N TYR A 55 3.71 2.71 5.32
CA TYR A 55 5.00 3.18 5.80
C TYR A 55 4.90 4.68 6.08
N LEU A 56 5.44 5.10 7.21
CA LEU A 56 5.69 6.50 7.52
C LEU A 56 7.16 6.78 7.15
N ILE A 57 7.36 7.75 6.25
CA ILE A 57 8.67 8.09 5.70
C ILE A 57 8.90 9.58 6.00
N ASP A 58 10.07 9.90 6.56
CA ASP A 58 10.45 11.27 6.86
C ASP A 58 10.91 12.06 5.61
N GLU A 59 11.23 13.34 5.80
CA GLU A 59 11.68 14.23 4.74
C GLU A 59 13.05 13.85 4.15
N GLN A 60 13.82 13.04 4.87
CA GLN A 60 15.12 12.51 4.44
C GLN A 60 14.98 11.18 3.69
N GLY A 61 13.75 10.66 3.56
CA GLY A 61 13.46 9.41 2.86
C GLY A 61 13.67 8.16 3.72
N LYS A 62 13.81 8.31 5.05
CA LYS A 62 13.96 7.18 5.97
C LYS A 62 12.58 6.69 6.41
N VAL A 63 12.42 5.37 6.42
CA VAL A 63 11.23 4.72 6.98
C VAL A 63 11.30 4.80 8.50
N GLU A 64 10.46 5.66 9.09
CA GLU A 64 10.34 5.83 10.54
C GLU A 64 9.47 4.74 11.16
N LYS A 65 8.45 4.27 10.43
CA LYS A 65 7.54 3.23 10.91
C LYS A 65 6.95 2.41 9.76
N ALA A 66 6.79 1.11 9.98
CA ALA A 66 6.04 0.20 9.11
C ALA A 66 4.83 -0.35 9.85
N TYR A 67 3.64 -0.23 9.26
CA TYR A 67 2.38 -0.70 9.81
C TYR A 67 1.94 -1.94 9.03
N GLU A 68 2.06 -3.10 9.63
CA GLU A 68 1.65 -4.36 9.03
C GLU A 68 0.16 -4.65 9.30
N LYS A 69 -0.48 -5.40 8.41
CA LYS A 69 -1.85 -5.92 8.57
C LYS A 69 -2.89 -4.82 8.87
N VAL A 70 -2.72 -3.65 8.26
CA VAL A 70 -3.57 -2.48 8.53
C VAL A 70 -5.05 -2.71 8.16
N SER A 71 -5.92 -2.23 9.04
CA SER A 71 -7.37 -2.26 8.85
C SER A 71 -7.85 -1.00 8.10
N PRO A 72 -8.58 -1.13 6.99
CA PRO A 72 -9.12 0.03 6.27
C PRO A 72 -10.04 0.93 7.11
N LYS A 73 -10.63 0.38 8.18
CA LYS A 73 -11.59 1.10 9.01
C LYS A 73 -10.93 2.04 10.02
N THR A 74 -9.74 1.69 10.51
CA THR A 74 -9.14 2.35 11.67
C THR A 74 -7.79 3.01 11.36
N PHE A 75 -7.11 2.56 10.31
CA PHE A 75 -5.71 2.93 10.06
C PHE A 75 -5.48 4.44 9.88
N ALA A 76 -6.40 5.15 9.21
CA ALA A 76 -6.24 6.59 9.01
C ALA A 76 -6.12 7.37 10.34
N GLY A 77 -6.88 6.96 11.36
CA GLY A 77 -6.79 7.57 12.69
C GLY A 77 -5.50 7.23 13.43
N GLU A 78 -4.99 6.01 13.24
CA GLU A 78 -3.71 5.57 13.82
C GLU A 78 -2.54 6.42 13.29
N VAL A 79 -2.49 6.67 11.98
CA VAL A 79 -1.46 7.52 11.38
C VAL A 79 -1.51 8.94 11.92
N LEU A 80 -2.71 9.51 12.08
CA LEU A 80 -2.85 10.88 12.61
C LEU A 80 -2.30 11.02 14.03
N LEU A 81 -2.44 9.99 14.88
CA LEU A 81 -1.87 10.00 16.23
C LEU A 81 -0.33 9.97 16.23
N ASP A 82 0.27 9.32 15.23
CA ASP A 82 1.73 9.27 15.08
C ASP A 82 2.30 10.55 14.45
N LEU A 83 1.49 11.32 13.73
CA LEU A 83 1.92 12.55 13.06
C LEU A 83 1.92 13.80 13.95
N GLY A 84 1.23 13.78 15.10
CA GLY A 84 1.22 14.87 16.08
C GLY A 84 0.45 16.12 15.66
#